data_AF-A0A537HZE0-F1
#
_entry.id   AF-A0A537HZE0-F1
#
_cell.length_a   1.000
_cell.length_b   1.000
_cell.length_c   1.000
_cell.angle_alpha   90.00
_cell.angle_beta   90.00
_cell.angle_gamma   90.00
#
_symmetry.space_group_name_H-M   'P 1'
#
loop_
_entity.id
_entity.type
_entity.pdbx_description
1 polymer ?
#
loop_
_entity_poly.entity_id
_entity_poly.type
_entity_poly.pdbx_seq_one_letter_code
_entity_poly.pdbx_strand_id
1 'polypeptide(L)'
;MEIDHCVFPDDLLYDLENNTWLRIEENGEVTVGVTSVLPAIAGRLTHARLKSPEVAIQRGQSLGTLESLKFVGPVPSPVSGILLKTNGLIVDRPRIINDSPYQEGWVASLKPSHLALERILLSKSTESKTLLAKKIAEFHVRCFKAFPDHEMSEIGTECSAVLIRLNDLLATIPAGEVVHLVSDDQTAYVEMVAWSERTGQNLLDWRKEGNLFHFIVKKVR
;
A
#
# COMPACT_ATOMS: atom_id res chain seq x y z
N MET A 1 -13.01 -1.26 6.26
CA MET A 1 -13.33 0.04 5.62
C MET A 1 -12.40 0.34 4.42
N GLU A 2 -12.83 1.15 3.44
CA GLU A 2 -12.01 1.66 2.33
C GLU A 2 -12.26 3.16 2.11
N ILE A 3 -11.21 3.94 1.81
CA ILE A 3 -11.26 5.38 1.49
C ILE A 3 -10.31 5.64 0.31
N ASP A 4 -10.81 6.13 -0.82
CA ASP A 4 -10.03 6.38 -2.05
C ASP A 4 -9.07 5.23 -2.40
N HIS A 5 -9.59 3.99 -2.36
CA HIS A 5 -8.87 2.73 -2.57
C HIS A 5 -7.81 2.37 -1.53
N CYS A 6 -7.61 3.19 -0.50
CA CYS A 6 -6.83 2.83 0.67
C CYS A 6 -7.70 1.96 1.59
N VAL A 7 -7.31 0.70 1.74
CA VAL A 7 -7.98 -0.25 2.65
C VAL A 7 -7.54 -0.01 4.07
N PHE A 8 -8.48 -0.08 5.02
CA PHE A 8 -8.29 -0.04 6.46
C PHE A 8 -9.18 -1.11 7.12
N PRO A 9 -8.66 -2.31 7.43
CA PRO A 9 -9.40 -3.34 8.16
C PRO A 9 -9.95 -2.86 9.51
N ASP A 10 -11.15 -3.31 9.88
CA ASP A 10 -11.87 -2.78 11.05
C ASP A 10 -11.51 -3.47 12.37
N ASP A 11 -10.78 -4.58 12.29
CA ASP A 11 -10.25 -5.37 13.40
C ASP A 11 -8.89 -4.87 13.92
N LEU A 12 -8.33 -3.83 13.31
CA LEU A 12 -7.03 -3.24 13.66
C LEU A 12 -7.17 -1.92 14.43
N LEU A 13 -6.10 -1.56 15.13
CA LEU A 13 -5.90 -0.26 15.74
C LEU A 13 -4.82 0.50 14.97
N TYR A 14 -5.00 1.81 14.81
CA TYR A 14 -4.16 2.63 13.94
C TYR A 14 -3.46 3.75 14.71
N ASP A 15 -2.15 3.88 14.48
CA ASP A 15 -1.42 5.12 14.74
C ASP A 15 -1.44 5.94 13.45
N LEU A 16 -2.40 6.85 13.39
CA LEU A 16 -2.68 7.65 12.21
C LEU A 16 -1.56 8.62 11.87
N GLU A 17 -0.80 9.07 12.87
CA GLU A 17 0.33 9.99 12.67
C GLU A 17 1.48 9.29 11.96
N ASN A 18 1.79 8.07 12.40
CA ASN A 18 2.94 7.33 11.94
C ASN A 18 2.64 6.35 10.79
N ASN A 19 1.38 6.30 10.31
CA ASN A 19 0.93 5.35 9.29
C ASN A 19 1.25 3.89 9.66
N THR A 20 1.07 3.53 10.94
CA THR A 20 1.22 2.15 11.41
C THR A 20 -0.09 1.60 11.94
N TRP A 21 -0.21 0.29 11.90
CA TRP A 21 -1.34 -0.43 12.50
C TRP A 21 -0.80 -1.45 13.50
N LEU A 22 -1.65 -1.81 14.46
CA LEU A 22 -1.43 -2.97 15.30
C LEU A 22 -2.67 -3.86 15.39
N ARG A 23 -2.42 -5.16 15.50
CA ARG A 23 -3.40 -6.19 15.83
C ARG A 23 -3.04 -6.76 17.20
N ILE A 24 -4.04 -6.94 18.06
CA ILE A 24 -3.87 -7.62 19.34
C ILE A 24 -4.17 -9.10 19.10
N GLU A 25 -3.19 -9.95 19.36
CA GLU A 25 -3.31 -11.41 19.20
C GLU A 25 -3.93 -12.03 20.47
N GLU A 26 -4.47 -13.25 20.37
CA GLU A 26 -5.15 -13.93 21.50
C GLU A 26 -4.27 -14.14 22.73
N ASN A 27 -2.95 -14.30 22.52
CA ASN A 27 -1.96 -14.48 23.58
C ASN A 27 -1.52 -13.14 24.25
N GLY A 28 -2.08 -12.00 23.83
CA GLY A 28 -1.75 -10.67 24.34
C GLY A 28 -0.50 -10.04 23.71
N GLU A 29 0.16 -10.71 22.76
CA GLU A 29 1.17 -10.07 21.90
C GLU A 29 0.48 -9.14 20.89
N VAL A 30 1.27 -8.27 20.27
CA VAL A 30 0.79 -7.40 19.19
C VAL A 30 1.60 -7.60 17.93
N THR A 31 0.92 -7.68 16.80
CA THR A 31 1.53 -7.62 15.47
C THR A 31 1.43 -6.20 14.96
N VAL A 32 2.52 -5.66 14.43
CA VAL A 32 2.62 -4.29 13.91
C VAL A 32 2.99 -4.33 12.43
N GLY A 33 2.37 -3.44 11.65
CA GLY A 33 2.74 -3.18 10.26
C GLY A 33 2.50 -1.72 9.89
N VAL A 34 2.58 -1.44 8.58
CA VAL A 34 2.33 -0.10 8.04
C VAL A 34 0.99 -0.07 7.30
N THR A 35 0.29 1.06 7.37
CA THR A 35 -1.00 1.20 6.67
C THR A 35 -0.77 1.27 5.17
N SER A 36 -1.81 1.02 4.37
CA SER A 36 -1.79 1.16 2.90
C SER A 36 -1.36 2.55 2.41
N VAL A 37 -1.45 3.56 3.27
CA VAL A 37 -1.00 4.93 3.01
C VAL A 37 0.52 5.03 2.85
N LEU A 38 1.29 4.34 3.70
CA LEU A 38 2.75 4.45 3.66
C LEU A 38 3.34 3.96 2.33
N PRO A 39 3.06 2.74 1.83
CA PRO A 39 3.58 2.29 0.54
C PRO A 39 3.02 3.09 -0.64
N ALA A 40 1.82 3.66 -0.54
CA ALA A 40 1.27 4.55 -1.56
C ALA A 40 2.09 5.85 -1.70
N ILE A 41 2.56 6.42 -0.59
CA ILE A 41 3.43 7.60 -0.60
C ILE A 41 4.87 7.22 -0.95
N ALA A 42 5.36 6.13 -0.36
CA ALA A 42 6.74 5.69 -0.55
C ALA A 42 7.00 5.17 -1.96
N GLY A 43 5.98 4.71 -2.68
CA GLY A 43 6.16 3.98 -3.94
C GLY A 43 6.75 2.59 -3.71
N ARG A 44 7.30 1.98 -4.77
CA ARG A 44 7.80 0.60 -4.73
C ARG A 44 8.96 0.47 -3.75
N LEU A 45 8.76 -0.25 -2.65
CA LEU A 45 9.79 -0.49 -1.66
C LEU A 45 10.84 -1.44 -2.23
N THR A 46 12.11 -1.09 -2.06
CA THR A 46 13.27 -1.81 -2.60
C THR A 46 14.18 -2.33 -1.50
N HIS A 47 14.14 -1.73 -0.31
CA HIS A 47 14.94 -2.17 0.84
C HIS A 47 14.15 -2.08 2.14
N ALA A 48 14.42 -3.02 3.05
CA ALA A 48 13.96 -3.00 4.43
C ALA A 48 15.09 -3.42 5.37
N ARG A 49 15.22 -2.71 6.49
CA ARG A 49 16.13 -3.07 7.59
C ARG A 49 15.33 -3.12 8.88
N LEU A 50 15.36 -4.24 9.60
CA LEU A 50 14.60 -4.43 10.84
C LEU A 50 15.54 -4.57 12.03
N LYS A 51 15.08 -4.17 13.21
CA LYS A 51 15.84 -4.39 14.45
C LYS A 51 15.91 -5.88 14.80
N SER A 52 16.98 -6.26 15.49
CA SER A 52 17.08 -7.59 16.09
C SER A 52 16.05 -7.76 17.21
N PRO A 53 15.43 -8.94 17.34
CA PRO A 53 14.58 -9.28 18.48
C PRO A 53 15.26 -9.15 19.84
N GLU A 54 14.48 -9.34 20.90
CA GLU A 54 14.89 -9.35 22.32
C GLU A 54 15.34 -8.00 22.87
N VAL A 55 15.01 -6.91 22.18
CA VAL A 55 15.29 -5.53 22.60
C VAL A 55 14.03 -4.82 23.10
N ALA A 56 14.21 -3.95 24.09
CA ALA A 56 13.14 -3.04 24.50
C ALA A 56 12.95 -1.93 23.47
N ILE A 57 11.70 -1.67 23.10
CA ILE A 57 11.26 -0.62 22.17
C ILE A 57 10.26 0.27 22.90
N GLN A 58 10.50 1.57 22.88
CA GLN A 58 9.51 2.56 23.35
C GLN A 58 8.56 2.95 22.21
N ARG A 59 7.34 3.37 22.53
CA ARG A 59 6.42 3.96 21.54
C ARG A 59 7.11 5.09 20.76
N GLY A 60 6.89 5.14 19.46
CA GLY A 60 7.51 6.07 18.53
C GLY A 60 8.93 5.70 18.12
N GLN A 61 9.62 4.79 18.82
CA GLN A 61 10.93 4.32 18.37
C GLN A 61 10.79 3.42 17.14
N SER A 62 11.77 3.52 16.26
CA SER A 62 11.84 2.72 15.04
C SER A 62 11.95 1.21 15.36
N LEU A 63 11.10 0.42 14.70
CA LEU A 63 11.17 -1.04 14.56
C LEU A 63 12.11 -1.45 13.41
N GLY A 64 12.32 -0.54 12.47
CA GLY A 64 13.10 -0.71 11.27
C GLY A 64 13.03 0.52 10.37
N THR A 65 13.64 0.41 9.19
CA THR A 65 13.66 1.43 8.13
C THR A 65 13.18 0.79 6.83
N LEU A 66 12.29 1.48 6.12
CA LEU A 66 11.85 1.12 4.78
C LEU A 66 12.40 2.15 3.79
N GLU A 67 12.74 1.67 2.60
CA GLU A 67 13.39 2.47 1.56
C GLU A 67 12.89 2.11 0.16
N SER A 68 12.74 3.16 -0.64
CA SER A 68 12.36 3.14 -2.06
C SER A 68 13.11 4.25 -2.80
N LEU A 69 12.82 4.42 -4.09
CA LEU A 69 13.33 5.57 -4.85
C LEU A 69 12.82 6.92 -4.33
N LYS A 70 11.64 6.97 -3.69
CA LYS A 70 10.96 8.21 -3.30
C LYS A 70 10.96 8.44 -1.78
N PHE A 71 11.41 7.47 -0.99
CA PHE A 71 11.25 7.49 0.46
C PHE A 71 12.34 6.71 1.17
N VAL A 72 12.83 7.27 2.28
CA VAL A 72 13.62 6.55 3.29
C VAL A 72 13.11 7.00 4.65
N GLY A 73 12.61 6.07 5.47
CA GLY A 73 12.04 6.46 6.76
C GLY A 73 11.83 5.31 7.73
N PRO A 74 11.64 5.63 9.02
CA PRO A 74 11.44 4.63 10.05
C PRO A 74 10.05 4.01 9.96
N VAL A 75 9.89 2.83 10.58
CA VAL A 75 8.58 2.30 10.99
C VAL A 75 8.46 2.50 12.51
N PRO A 76 7.76 3.55 12.99
CA PRO A 76 7.63 3.81 14.41
C PRO A 76 6.74 2.76 15.09
N SER A 77 7.14 2.29 16.27
CA SER A 77 6.32 1.38 17.06
C SER A 77 5.10 2.12 17.64
N PRO A 78 3.86 1.62 17.44
CA PRO A 78 2.68 2.24 18.02
C PRO A 78 2.57 2.01 19.53
N VAL A 79 3.33 1.09 20.12
CA VAL A 79 3.33 0.79 21.55
C VAL A 79 4.73 0.49 22.07
N SER A 80 4.93 0.65 23.37
CA SER A 80 6.14 0.24 24.07
C SER A 80 6.09 -1.25 24.39
N GLY A 81 7.21 -1.97 24.29
CA GLY A 81 7.27 -3.40 24.52
C GLY A 81 8.64 -4.03 24.31
N ILE A 82 8.69 -5.35 24.42
CA ILE A 82 9.85 -6.16 24.02
C ILE A 82 9.60 -6.66 22.60
N LEU A 83 10.53 -6.40 21.69
CA LEU A 83 10.48 -6.91 20.32
C LEU A 83 10.71 -8.42 20.33
N LEU A 84 9.73 -9.20 19.88
CA LEU A 84 9.78 -10.66 19.91
C LEU A 84 10.28 -11.24 18.60
N LYS A 85 9.76 -10.72 17.49
CA LYS A 85 10.02 -11.22 16.14
C LYS A 85 9.96 -10.08 15.14
N THR A 86 10.71 -10.24 14.05
CA THR A 86 10.64 -9.38 12.87
C THR A 86 10.42 -10.22 11.63
N ASN A 87 9.77 -9.64 10.63
CA ASN A 87 9.41 -10.37 9.42
C ASN A 87 10.61 -10.43 8.44
N GLY A 88 11.29 -11.57 8.38
CA GLY A 88 12.41 -11.76 7.45
C GLY A 88 11.99 -11.67 5.98
N LEU A 89 10.74 -12.01 5.64
CA LEU A 89 10.26 -12.01 4.26
C LEU A 89 10.29 -10.61 3.65
N ILE A 90 9.98 -9.56 4.42
CA ILE A 90 10.03 -8.18 3.91
C ILE A 90 11.46 -7.64 3.80
N VAL A 91 12.45 -8.27 4.45
CA VAL A 91 13.86 -7.93 4.25
C VAL A 91 14.33 -8.49 2.90
N ASP A 92 13.97 -9.74 2.61
CA ASP A 92 14.31 -10.40 1.35
C ASP A 92 13.49 -9.86 0.17
N ARG A 93 12.23 -9.49 0.41
CA ARG A 93 11.27 -9.01 -0.59
C ARG A 93 10.44 -7.82 -0.07
N PRO A 94 11.02 -6.61 -0.01
CA PRO A 94 10.36 -5.42 0.55
C PRO A 94 9.02 -5.05 -0.11
N ARG A 95 8.85 -5.38 -1.40
CA ARG A 95 7.61 -5.16 -2.16
C ARG A 95 6.38 -5.84 -1.54
N ILE A 96 6.55 -6.88 -0.72
CA ILE A 96 5.43 -7.51 0.00
C ILE A 96 4.62 -6.49 0.82
N ILE A 97 5.26 -5.44 1.33
CA ILE A 97 4.58 -4.36 2.05
C ILE A 97 3.67 -3.54 1.12
N ASN A 98 4.07 -3.33 -0.14
CA ASN A 98 3.22 -2.69 -1.14
C ASN A 98 2.01 -3.57 -1.49
N ASP A 99 2.22 -4.89 -1.63
CA ASP A 99 1.20 -5.83 -2.09
C ASP A 99 0.21 -6.26 -1.01
N SER A 100 0.69 -6.41 0.22
CA SER A 100 -0.04 -7.05 1.32
C SER A 100 0.22 -6.37 2.67
N PRO A 101 -0.01 -5.05 2.80
CA PRO A 101 0.40 -4.26 3.98
C PRO A 101 -0.21 -4.74 5.31
N TYR A 102 -1.34 -5.45 5.26
CA TYR A 102 -2.08 -5.92 6.44
C TYR A 102 -1.99 -7.44 6.68
N GLN A 103 -1.36 -8.19 5.78
CA GLN A 103 -1.22 -9.64 5.92
C GLN A 103 0.26 -10.03 5.90
N GLU A 104 0.84 -10.31 4.73
CA GLU A 104 2.22 -10.78 4.60
C GLU A 104 3.25 -9.68 4.89
N GLY A 105 2.85 -8.40 4.74
CA GLY A 105 3.67 -7.21 4.96
C GLY A 105 3.76 -6.72 6.41
N TRP A 106 3.42 -7.55 7.40
CA TRP A 106 3.66 -7.22 8.81
C TRP A 106 5.16 -7.00 9.06
N VAL A 107 5.50 -6.15 10.02
CA VAL A 107 6.89 -5.71 10.27
C VAL A 107 7.49 -6.40 11.49
N ALA A 108 6.77 -6.38 12.60
CA ALA A 108 7.25 -6.85 13.88
C ALA A 108 6.13 -7.41 14.77
N SER A 109 6.50 -8.30 15.70
CA SER A 109 5.66 -8.69 16.83
C SER A 109 6.31 -8.24 18.13
N LEU A 110 5.51 -7.70 19.06
CA LEU A 110 5.96 -7.22 20.35
C LEU A 110 5.15 -7.84 21.49
N LYS A 111 5.81 -8.04 22.63
CA LYS A 111 5.14 -8.17 23.93
C LYS A 111 4.96 -6.77 24.50
N PRO A 112 3.75 -6.20 24.53
CA PRO A 112 3.55 -4.83 24.95
C PRO A 112 3.76 -4.67 26.46
N SER A 113 4.36 -3.56 26.88
CA SER A 113 4.59 -3.23 28.29
C SER A 113 3.44 -2.44 28.92
N HIS A 114 2.77 -1.59 28.14
CA HIS A 114 1.76 -0.64 28.64
C HIS A 114 0.51 -0.55 27.74
N LEU A 115 0.09 -1.68 27.15
CA LEU A 115 -0.98 -1.70 26.13
C LEU A 115 -2.26 -0.98 26.56
N ALA A 116 -2.73 -1.21 27.79
CA ALA A 116 -3.97 -0.59 28.28
C ALA A 116 -3.91 0.95 28.29
N LEU A 117 -2.74 1.52 28.62
CA LEU A 117 -2.53 2.97 28.67
C LEU A 117 -2.30 3.55 27.27
N GLU A 118 -1.52 2.88 26.43
CA GLU A 118 -1.15 3.40 25.11
C GLU A 118 -2.23 3.16 24.04
N ARG A 119 -3.13 2.19 24.25
CA ARG A 119 -4.25 1.91 23.35
C ARG A 119 -5.16 3.12 23.13
N ILE A 120 -5.29 4.02 24.11
CA ILE A 120 -6.12 5.23 23.99
C ILE A 120 -5.59 6.21 22.95
N LEU A 121 -4.31 6.09 22.58
CA LEU A 121 -3.62 6.90 21.57
C LEU A 121 -3.71 6.27 20.17
N LEU A 122 -4.50 5.21 20.02
CA LEU A 122 -4.74 4.51 18.78
C LEU A 122 -6.22 4.54 18.49
N SER A 123 -6.55 4.55 17.20
CA SER A 123 -7.94 4.70 16.79
C SER A 123 -8.39 3.52 15.96
N LYS A 124 -9.68 3.20 16.03
CA LYS A 124 -10.29 2.30 15.05
C LYS A 124 -10.49 3.03 13.73
N SER A 125 -10.49 2.27 12.64
CA SER A 125 -10.83 2.76 11.29
C SER A 125 -12.15 3.53 11.26
N THR A 126 -13.19 2.99 11.91
CA THR A 126 -14.55 3.54 11.93
C THR A 126 -14.64 4.90 12.61
N GLU A 127 -13.86 5.13 13.66
CA GLU A 127 -13.82 6.38 14.42
C GLU A 127 -13.00 7.47 13.71
N SER A 128 -12.08 7.06 12.83
CA SER A 128 -11.09 7.95 12.21
C SER A 128 -11.30 8.17 10.72
N LYS A 129 -12.43 7.74 10.17
CA LYS A 129 -12.74 7.85 8.74
C LYS A 129 -12.52 9.26 8.19
N THR A 130 -13.04 10.28 8.87
CA THR A 130 -12.91 11.69 8.42
C THR A 130 -11.46 12.17 8.46
N LEU A 131 -10.69 11.81 9.49
CA LEU A 131 -9.29 12.21 9.61
C LEU A 131 -8.41 11.50 8.56
N LEU A 132 -8.66 10.20 8.33
CA LEU A 132 -8.00 9.43 7.29
C LEU A 132 -8.31 10.00 5.90
N ALA A 133 -9.56 10.29 5.59
CA ALA A 133 -9.95 10.92 4.34
C ALA A 133 -9.28 12.28 4.13
N LYS A 134 -9.22 13.11 5.19
CA LYS A 134 -8.51 14.39 5.14
C LYS A 134 -7.02 14.20 4.83
N LYS A 135 -6.34 13.28 5.52
CA LYS A 135 -4.92 12.98 5.29
C LYS A 135 -4.67 12.47 3.87
N ILE A 136 -5.49 11.53 3.41
CA ILE A 136 -5.39 10.98 2.05
C ILE A 136 -5.50 12.12 1.01
N ALA A 137 -6.47 13.01 1.17
CA ALA A 137 -6.64 14.15 0.27
C ALA A 137 -5.48 15.16 0.37
N GLU A 138 -5.05 15.51 1.59
CA GLU A 138 -3.99 16.50 1.86
C GLU A 138 -2.63 16.08 1.30
N PHE A 139 -2.28 14.80 1.42
CA PHE A 139 -1.03 14.24 0.90
C PHE A 139 -1.15 13.68 -0.52
N HIS A 140 -2.32 13.86 -1.18
CA HIS A 140 -2.60 13.30 -2.51
C HIS A 140 -2.26 11.80 -2.60
N VAL A 141 -2.63 11.04 -1.57
CA VAL A 141 -2.28 9.63 -1.45
C VAL A 141 -3.03 8.84 -2.51
N ARG A 142 -2.29 8.00 -3.23
CA ARG A 142 -2.80 7.15 -4.29
C ARG A 142 -2.60 5.69 -3.94
N CYS A 143 -3.57 5.11 -3.23
CA CYS A 143 -3.58 3.67 -3.05
C CYS A 143 -4.00 2.99 -4.36
N PHE A 144 -3.48 1.79 -4.56
CA PHE A 144 -3.77 0.96 -5.73
C PHE A 144 -4.36 -0.35 -5.25
N LYS A 145 -5.41 -0.84 -5.93
CA LYS A 145 -5.98 -2.17 -5.67
C LYS A 145 -4.95 -3.29 -5.87
N ALA A 146 -4.02 -3.09 -6.79
CA ALA A 146 -2.81 -3.89 -6.92
C ALA A 146 -1.65 -2.93 -7.23
N PHE A 147 -0.55 -3.04 -6.49
CA PHE A 147 0.59 -2.14 -6.69
C PHE A 147 1.24 -2.42 -8.07
N PRO A 148 1.52 -1.39 -8.88
CA PRO A 148 2.00 -1.59 -10.24
C PRO A 148 3.46 -2.08 -10.31
N ASP A 149 3.73 -2.95 -11.26
CA ASP A 149 5.06 -3.37 -11.69
C ASP A 149 5.63 -2.45 -12.76
N HIS A 150 4.75 -1.93 -13.63
CA HIS A 150 5.07 -1.06 -14.74
C HIS A 150 4.21 0.19 -14.71
N GLU A 151 4.78 1.31 -15.12
CA GLU A 151 4.08 2.57 -15.29
C GLU A 151 4.14 2.96 -16.78
N MET A 152 3.00 3.35 -17.34
CA MET A 152 2.84 3.81 -18.71
C MET A 152 2.00 5.08 -18.70
N SER A 153 2.48 6.14 -19.35
CA SER A 153 1.79 7.43 -19.40
C SER A 153 1.67 7.90 -20.85
N GLU A 154 0.44 7.96 -21.34
CA GLU A 154 0.11 8.37 -22.70
C GLU A 154 -0.73 9.65 -22.61
N ILE A 155 -0.07 10.81 -22.69
CA ILE A 155 -0.70 12.13 -22.56
C ILE A 155 -0.50 12.87 -23.88
N GLY A 156 -1.59 13.43 -24.44
CA GLY A 156 -1.55 14.12 -25.73
C GLY A 156 -1.39 13.18 -26.93
N THR A 157 -1.63 11.88 -26.73
CA THR A 157 -1.60 10.85 -27.77
C THR A 157 -3.00 10.56 -28.29
N GLU A 158 -3.12 10.21 -29.57
CA GLU A 158 -4.40 9.79 -30.14
C GLU A 158 -4.95 8.53 -29.43
N CYS A 159 -6.27 8.45 -29.25
CA CYS A 159 -6.97 7.39 -28.50
C CYS A 159 -6.53 5.97 -28.95
N SER A 160 -6.35 5.77 -30.26
CA SER A 160 -5.95 4.49 -30.85
C SER A 160 -4.54 4.02 -30.47
N ALA A 161 -3.62 4.95 -30.17
CA ALA A 161 -2.24 4.63 -29.85
C ALA A 161 -2.08 4.01 -28.46
N VAL A 162 -2.91 4.44 -27.50
CA VAL A 162 -2.83 4.01 -26.09
C VAL A 162 -3.01 2.50 -25.96
N LEU A 163 -4.06 1.94 -26.57
CA LEU A 163 -4.32 0.50 -26.49
C LEU A 163 -3.29 -0.33 -27.26
N ILE A 164 -2.74 0.19 -28.35
CA ILE A 164 -1.66 -0.49 -29.10
C ILE A 164 -0.42 -0.58 -28.22
N ARG A 165 0.01 0.54 -27.63
CA ARG A 165 1.16 0.57 -26.71
C ARG A 165 0.95 -0.32 -25.49
N LEU A 166 -0.26 -0.35 -24.93
CA LEU A 166 -0.59 -1.24 -23.83
C LEU A 166 -0.46 -2.71 -24.24
N ASN A 167 -0.95 -3.09 -25.43
CA ASN A 167 -0.80 -4.45 -25.93
C ASN A 167 0.67 -4.81 -26.19
N ASP A 168 1.46 -3.88 -26.74
CA ASP A 168 2.89 -4.08 -26.97
C ASP A 168 3.61 -4.34 -25.63
N LEU A 169 3.36 -3.51 -24.61
CA LEU A 169 3.91 -3.70 -23.27
C LEU A 169 3.48 -5.06 -22.70
N LEU A 170 2.18 -5.38 -22.74
CA LEU A 170 1.65 -6.64 -22.24
C LEU A 170 2.25 -7.85 -22.96
N ALA A 171 2.61 -7.75 -24.23
CA ALA A 171 3.28 -8.84 -24.95
C ALA A 171 4.68 -9.15 -24.39
N THR A 172 5.36 -8.18 -23.77
CA THR A 172 6.73 -8.33 -23.26
C THR A 172 6.83 -8.76 -21.80
N ILE A 173 5.80 -8.51 -20.98
CA ILE A 173 5.86 -8.73 -19.54
C ILE A 173 5.27 -10.09 -19.12
N PRO A 174 5.71 -10.72 -18.02
CA PRO A 174 5.11 -11.94 -17.48
C PRO A 174 3.62 -11.84 -17.13
N ALA A 175 2.89 -12.96 -17.24
CA ALA A 175 1.53 -13.05 -16.73
C ALA A 175 1.49 -12.83 -15.21
N GLY A 176 0.48 -12.12 -14.74
CA GLY A 176 0.32 -11.71 -13.35
C GLY A 176 0.84 -10.31 -13.03
N GLU A 177 1.74 -9.75 -13.86
CA GLU A 177 2.27 -8.40 -13.64
C GLU A 177 1.22 -7.31 -13.89
N VAL A 178 1.38 -6.21 -13.16
CA VAL A 178 0.41 -5.11 -13.10
C VAL A 178 0.98 -3.87 -13.77
N VAL A 179 0.18 -3.27 -14.66
CA VAL A 179 0.49 -2.02 -15.34
C VAL A 179 -0.41 -0.92 -14.79
N HIS A 180 0.20 0.19 -14.37
CA HIS A 180 -0.48 1.45 -14.15
C HIS A 180 -0.42 2.28 -15.44
N LEU A 181 -1.57 2.43 -16.09
CA LEU A 181 -1.73 3.25 -17.28
C LEU A 181 -2.34 4.59 -16.92
N VAL A 182 -1.74 5.68 -17.40
CA VAL A 182 -2.28 7.04 -17.32
C VAL A 182 -2.62 7.53 -18.72
N SER A 183 -3.83 8.06 -18.90
CA SER A 183 -4.31 8.60 -20.18
C SER A 183 -5.09 9.89 -19.97
N ASP A 184 -4.92 10.89 -20.83
CA ASP A 184 -5.74 12.12 -20.84
C ASP A 184 -6.93 12.05 -21.82
N ASP A 185 -7.07 10.92 -22.53
CA ASP A 185 -8.19 10.69 -23.44
C ASP A 185 -9.52 10.59 -22.68
N GLN A 186 -10.47 11.42 -23.09
CA GLN A 186 -11.80 11.46 -22.50
C GLN A 186 -12.64 10.21 -22.80
N THR A 187 -12.29 9.43 -23.83
CA THR A 187 -12.93 8.14 -24.13
C THR A 187 -12.24 6.94 -23.50
N ALA A 188 -11.09 7.12 -22.85
CA ALA A 188 -10.25 6.02 -22.37
C ALA A 188 -10.99 5.01 -21.49
N TYR A 189 -11.93 5.47 -20.64
CA TYR A 189 -12.69 4.55 -19.79
C TYR A 189 -13.50 3.54 -20.59
N VAL A 190 -14.29 4.00 -21.56
CA VAL A 190 -15.15 3.13 -22.38
C VAL A 190 -14.30 2.20 -23.23
N GLU A 191 -13.19 2.72 -23.78
CA GLU A 191 -12.26 1.93 -24.59
C GLU A 191 -11.55 0.84 -23.76
N MET A 192 -11.11 1.16 -22.55
CA MET A 192 -10.45 0.21 -21.66
C MET A 192 -11.38 -0.92 -21.19
N VAL A 193 -12.65 -0.60 -20.92
CA VAL A 193 -13.67 -1.62 -20.59
C VAL A 193 -13.87 -2.57 -21.78
N ALA A 194 -14.15 -2.01 -22.97
CA ALA A 194 -14.34 -2.81 -24.18
C ALA A 194 -13.08 -3.62 -24.56
N TRP A 195 -11.89 -3.03 -24.37
CA TRP A 195 -10.60 -3.70 -24.59
C TRP A 195 -10.41 -4.88 -23.63
N SER A 196 -10.73 -4.71 -22.34
CA SER A 196 -10.62 -5.78 -21.34
C SER A 196 -11.53 -6.96 -21.68
N GLU A 197 -12.79 -6.69 -22.04
CA GLU A 197 -13.75 -7.73 -22.47
C GLU A 197 -13.28 -8.47 -23.73
N ARG A 198 -12.77 -7.74 -24.73
CA ARG A 198 -12.31 -8.32 -25.99
C ARG A 198 -11.04 -9.16 -25.85
N THR A 199 -10.09 -8.71 -25.03
CA THR A 199 -8.78 -9.36 -24.90
C THR A 199 -8.73 -10.41 -23.80
N GLY A 200 -9.64 -10.36 -22.84
CA GLY A 200 -9.62 -11.17 -21.63
C GLY A 200 -8.52 -10.76 -20.63
N GLN A 201 -7.85 -9.63 -20.85
CA GLN A 201 -6.96 -9.03 -19.86
C GLN A 201 -7.79 -8.38 -18.75
N ASN A 202 -7.23 -8.24 -17.54
CA ASN A 202 -8.01 -7.85 -16.38
C ASN A 202 -7.82 -6.36 -16.05
N LEU A 203 -8.86 -5.55 -16.26
CA LEU A 203 -8.92 -4.20 -15.72
C LEU A 203 -9.35 -4.25 -14.24
N LEU A 204 -8.38 -4.21 -13.33
CA LEU A 204 -8.61 -4.37 -11.89
C LEU A 204 -9.31 -3.17 -11.26
N ASP A 205 -8.94 -1.97 -11.70
CA ASP A 205 -9.37 -0.71 -11.11
C ASP A 205 -9.18 0.47 -12.08
N TRP A 206 -9.91 1.55 -11.85
CA TRP A 206 -9.72 2.81 -12.56
C TRP A 206 -10.18 4.02 -11.72
N ARG A 207 -9.61 5.20 -11.99
CA ARG A 207 -10.08 6.47 -11.43
C ARG A 207 -9.80 7.64 -12.34
N LYS A 208 -10.54 8.73 -12.16
CA LYS A 208 -10.31 10.01 -12.85
C LYS A 208 -9.80 11.06 -11.85
N GLU A 209 -8.66 11.68 -12.16
CA GLU A 209 -8.04 12.76 -11.39
C GLU A 209 -7.86 13.99 -12.30
N GLY A 210 -8.74 14.98 -12.15
CA GLY A 210 -8.79 16.10 -13.09
C GLY A 210 -9.12 15.63 -14.51
N ASN A 211 -8.21 15.85 -15.46
CA ASN A 211 -8.36 15.38 -16.84
C ASN A 211 -7.71 14.03 -17.11
N LEU A 212 -6.99 13.46 -16.14
CA LEU A 212 -6.28 12.20 -16.31
C LEU A 212 -7.13 11.03 -15.81
N PHE A 213 -7.12 9.95 -16.59
CA PHE A 213 -7.59 8.64 -16.19
C PHE A 213 -6.40 7.79 -15.79
N HIS A 214 -6.56 7.06 -14.69
CA HIS A 214 -5.63 6.06 -14.22
C HIS A 214 -6.30 4.69 -14.28
N PHE A 215 -5.63 3.71 -14.86
CA PHE A 215 -6.11 2.34 -14.96
C PHE A 215 -5.08 1.39 -14.36
N ILE A 216 -5.57 0.36 -13.66
CA ILE A 216 -4.75 -0.72 -13.13
C ILE A 216 -5.10 -1.99 -13.88
N VAL A 217 -4.17 -2.45 -14.69
CA VAL A 217 -4.35 -3.59 -15.60
C VAL A 217 -3.46 -4.71 -15.13
N LYS A 218 -4.02 -5.90 -14.92
CA LYS A 218 -3.25 -7.11 -14.63
C LYS A 218 -3.21 -8.01 -15.86
N LYS A 219 -2.00 -8.38 -16.28
CA LYS A 219 -1.82 -9.37 -17.34
C LYS A 219 -2.33 -10.72 -16.88
N VAL A 220 -3.23 -11.32 -17.64
CA VAL A 220 -3.82 -12.64 -17.36
C VAL A 220 -3.06 -13.76 -18.06
N ARG A 221 -2.67 -13.53 -19.32
CA ARG A 221 -1.99 -14.48 -20.20
C ARG A 221 -0.96 -13.73 -21.03
#